data_AF-A0A2Y9H4A9-F1
#
_entry.id   AF-A0A2Y9H4A9-F1
#
_cell.length_a   1.000
_cell.length_b   1.000
_cell.length_c   1.000
_cell.angle_alpha   90.00
_cell.angle_beta   90.00
_cell.angle_gamma   90.00
#
_symmetry.space_group_name_H-M   'P 1'
#
loop_
_entity.id
_entity.type
_entity.pdbx_description
1 polymer ?
#
loop_
_entity_poly.entity_id
_entity_poly.type
_entity_poly.pdbx_seq_one_letter_code
_entity_poly.pdbx_strand_id
1 'polypeptide(L)'
;MDFRTACEETKTGICLLQDGNQEPFKVRLHLAKDILMIQEQDVICVSGEPFYSGERTVTIRRQTVGGFGLSIKGGAEHNIPVVISKISKEQRAELSGLLFIGDAILQINGINVRKCRHEEVVQVLRNAGEEVTLTVSFLKRAPAFLKLPLNEDCACAPSDQSSGTSSPLCDSGLHLNYHPNNTDTLSCSSWPTSPGLRWEKRWCDLRLIPLLHSRFSQYVPGTDLSRQNAFQVIAVDGVCSGIIQCLSAEDCIDWLQAIATNISNLTKHNIKKINRNFPVNQQIVYMGWCEAREQDPLQDRVYSPTFLALRGSCLYKFLAPPVTTWDWTRAEKTFSVYEIMCKILKDSDLLDRRKHCFTVQSESGEDLYFSVELESDLAQWERAFQTATFLEVERIQCKTYACVLESHLMGLTIDFSTGFICFDAATKAILWRYKFSQLKGSSDDGKSKIKFLFQNPDTKQIEAKELEFSNLFAVLHCIHSFFAAKVACLDPLFLGHQTTASAAASSATTSKAKYTT
;
A
#
# COMPACT_ATOMS: atom_id res chain seq x y z
N MET A 1 18.32 -12.92 -31.90
CA MET A 1 17.06 -12.67 -31.17
C MET A 1 17.35 -11.59 -30.18
N ASP A 2 16.93 -10.37 -30.52
CA ASP A 2 17.23 -9.17 -29.77
C ASP A 2 16.56 -9.21 -28.40
N PHE A 3 17.38 -9.13 -27.35
CA PHE A 3 16.92 -8.81 -26.00
C PHE A 3 16.51 -7.34 -25.97
N ARG A 4 15.28 -7.05 -26.42
CA ARG A 4 14.59 -5.84 -25.96
C ARG A 4 14.28 -6.06 -24.48
N THR A 5 15.13 -5.49 -23.63
CA THR A 5 14.82 -5.12 -22.25
C THR A 5 13.42 -4.51 -22.25
N ALA A 6 12.46 -5.20 -21.64
CA ALA A 6 11.17 -4.61 -21.34
C ALA A 6 11.47 -3.36 -20.50
N CYS A 7 11.17 -2.19 -21.05
CA CYS A 7 11.26 -0.92 -20.34
C CYS A 7 10.42 -1.07 -19.06
N GLU A 8 11.04 -1.03 -17.89
CA GLU A 8 10.30 -1.01 -16.64
C GLU A 8 9.50 0.29 -16.62
N GLU A 9 8.19 0.22 -16.84
CA GLU A 9 7.29 1.36 -16.78
C GLU A 9 7.23 1.86 -15.33
N THR A 10 8.18 2.73 -14.97
CA THR A 10 8.12 3.48 -13.72
C THR A 10 7.19 4.67 -13.90
N LYS A 11 6.28 4.88 -12.96
CA LYS A 11 5.37 6.03 -12.97
C LYS A 11 5.88 7.10 -12.01
N THR A 12 6.02 8.33 -12.48
CA THR A 12 6.44 9.44 -11.62
C THR A 12 5.50 10.63 -11.74
N GLY A 13 5.22 11.28 -10.62
CA GLY A 13 4.40 12.48 -10.62
C GLY A 13 4.51 13.22 -9.30
N ILE A 14 3.87 14.38 -9.24
CA ILE A 14 3.92 15.28 -8.10
C ILE A 14 2.58 15.22 -7.37
N CYS A 15 2.64 15.11 -6.04
CA CYS A 15 1.46 15.14 -5.17
C CYS A 15 1.76 15.99 -3.93
N LEU A 16 0.74 16.24 -3.12
CA LEU A 16 0.91 16.80 -1.79
C LEU A 16 0.90 15.66 -0.76
N LEU A 17 1.79 15.71 0.21
CA LEU A 17 1.83 14.77 1.32
C LEU A 17 1.45 15.50 2.61
N GLN A 18 0.51 14.93 3.35
CA GLN A 18 0.15 15.36 4.69
C GLN A 18 0.52 14.28 5.71
N ASP A 19 1.38 14.64 6.65
CA ASP A 19 1.86 13.75 7.71
C ASP A 19 1.37 14.24 9.08
N GLY A 20 0.43 13.50 9.66
CA GLY A 20 -0.24 13.91 10.90
C GLY A 20 -0.93 15.27 10.77
N ASN A 21 -0.60 16.19 11.68
CA ASN A 21 -1.20 17.53 11.73
C ASN A 21 -0.39 18.60 10.98
N GLN A 22 0.62 18.22 10.21
CA GLN A 22 1.42 19.17 9.43
C GLN A 22 0.65 19.67 8.20
N GLU A 23 1.02 20.86 7.71
CA GLU A 23 0.48 21.35 6.44
C GLU A 23 0.94 20.46 5.27
N PRO A 24 0.08 20.21 4.26
CA PRO A 24 0.47 19.42 3.11
C PRO A 24 1.64 20.06 2.35
N PHE A 25 2.67 19.28 2.04
CA PHE A 25 3.85 19.74 1.31
C PHE A 25 4.09 18.94 0.02
N LYS A 26 4.80 19.55 -0.92
CA LYS A 26 5.02 18.97 -2.26
C LYS A 26 6.01 17.81 -2.21
N VAL A 27 5.59 16.65 -2.69
CA VAL A 27 6.43 15.46 -2.86
C VAL A 27 6.37 14.95 -4.30
N ARG A 28 7.40 14.22 -4.69
CA ARG A 28 7.42 13.41 -5.91
C ARG A 28 7.17 11.96 -5.54
N LEU A 29 6.14 11.38 -6.13
CA LEU A 29 5.93 9.93 -6.11
C LEU A 29 6.68 9.31 -7.27
N HIS A 30 7.43 8.26 -6.98
CA HIS A 30 8.04 7.38 -7.96
C HIS A 30 7.62 5.94 -7.66
N LEU A 31 6.74 5.41 -8.51
CA LEU A 31 6.28 4.04 -8.42
C LEU A 31 7.13 3.16 -9.33
N ALA A 32 7.94 2.33 -8.69
CA ALA A 32 8.60 1.20 -9.33
C ALA A 32 7.74 -0.07 -9.15
N LYS A 33 8.23 -1.19 -9.70
CA LYS A 33 7.49 -2.45 -9.75
C LYS A 33 7.10 -3.00 -8.38
N ASP A 34 8.01 -2.92 -7.41
CA ASP A 34 7.88 -3.52 -6.08
C ASP A 34 7.92 -2.51 -4.93
N ILE A 35 8.16 -1.23 -5.25
CA ILE A 35 8.33 -0.16 -4.26
C ILE A 35 7.70 1.15 -4.72
N LEU A 36 7.02 1.83 -3.80
CA LEU A 36 6.58 3.21 -3.96
C LEU A 36 7.54 4.11 -3.18
N MET A 37 8.26 4.96 -3.91
CA MET A 37 9.19 5.93 -3.34
C MET A 37 8.52 7.30 -3.26
N ILE A 38 8.55 7.89 -2.08
CA ILE A 38 8.09 9.26 -1.83
C ILE A 38 9.34 10.10 -1.65
N GLN A 39 9.50 11.13 -2.48
CA GLN A 39 10.68 11.96 -2.50
C GLN A 39 10.31 13.41 -2.15
N GLU A 40 11.10 14.03 -1.28
CA GLU A 40 11.01 15.46 -0.97
C GLU A 40 12.07 16.21 -1.77
N GLN A 41 11.77 17.44 -2.18
CA GLN A 41 12.76 18.28 -2.86
C GLN A 41 13.69 18.90 -1.81
N ASP A 42 14.96 18.51 -1.81
CA ASP A 42 15.98 19.03 -0.89
C ASP A 42 17.17 19.58 -1.68
N VAL A 43 17.99 20.42 -1.04
CA VAL A 43 19.20 20.99 -1.62
C VAL A 43 20.40 20.21 -1.09
N ILE A 44 21.05 19.42 -1.95
CA ILE A 44 22.18 18.59 -1.57
C ILE A 44 23.50 19.14 -2.09
N CYS A 45 24.59 18.91 -1.36
CA CYS A 45 25.94 19.16 -1.86
C CYS A 45 26.36 18.01 -2.78
N VAL A 46 26.85 18.34 -3.98
CA VAL A 46 27.21 17.37 -5.02
C VAL A 46 28.73 17.24 -5.19
N SER A 47 29.50 18.19 -4.66
CA SER A 47 30.97 18.15 -4.67
C SER A 47 31.52 17.93 -3.26
N GLY A 48 32.03 16.72 -3.02
CA GLY A 48 32.76 16.35 -1.81
C GLY A 48 32.67 14.86 -1.49
N GLU A 49 33.81 14.20 -1.28
CA GLU A 49 33.90 12.82 -0.76
C GLU A 49 33.18 12.66 0.61
N PRO A 50 32.78 11.45 1.03
CA PRO A 50 31.85 11.18 2.15
C PRO A 50 32.26 11.64 3.57
N PHE A 51 33.23 12.54 3.73
CA PHE A 51 33.69 13.13 4.99
C PHE A 51 32.64 14.00 5.71
N TYR A 52 31.45 14.23 5.14
CA TYR A 52 30.46 15.20 5.62
C TYR A 52 29.32 14.63 6.50
N SER A 53 29.39 13.37 6.92
CA SER A 53 28.35 12.74 7.76
C SER A 53 28.67 12.66 9.26
N GLY A 54 29.87 13.11 9.68
CA GLY A 54 30.32 13.10 11.08
C GLY A 54 30.37 14.48 11.75
N GLU A 55 30.31 14.49 13.08
CA GLU A 55 30.66 15.67 13.88
C GLU A 55 32.15 15.97 13.71
N ARG A 56 32.50 17.23 13.46
CA ARG A 56 33.88 17.69 13.34
C ARG A 56 34.17 18.78 14.34
N THR A 57 35.36 18.74 14.91
CA THR A 57 35.81 19.74 15.87
C THR A 57 36.86 20.62 15.21
N VAL A 58 36.60 21.91 15.14
CA VAL A 58 37.45 22.90 14.47
C VAL A 58 37.84 23.99 15.48
N THR A 59 39.13 24.28 15.55
CA THR A 59 39.64 25.36 16.42
C THR A 59 39.99 26.57 15.57
N ILE A 60 39.43 27.73 15.90
CA ILE A 60 39.68 29.01 15.22
C ILE A 60 40.22 30.02 16.22
N ARG A 61 41.21 30.80 15.81
CA ARG A 61 41.69 31.94 16.58
C ARG A 61 41.02 33.24 16.16
N ARG A 62 40.80 34.13 17.12
CA ARG A 62 40.23 35.46 16.90
C ARG A 62 41.25 36.35 16.19
N GLN A 63 40.81 37.12 15.20
CA GLN A 63 41.57 38.21 14.60
C GLN A 63 41.16 39.55 15.24
N THR A 64 42.14 40.45 15.34
CA THR A 64 41.96 41.84 15.83
C THR A 64 40.96 42.62 15.00
N VAL A 65 40.83 42.29 13.70
CA VAL A 65 39.83 42.83 12.78
C VAL A 65 39.02 41.68 12.18
N GLY A 66 37.70 41.65 12.40
CA GLY A 66 36.79 40.64 11.83
C GLY A 66 36.46 39.44 12.74
N GLY A 67 37.06 39.35 13.93
CA GLY A 67 36.71 38.34 14.93
C GLY A 67 37.06 36.93 14.46
N PHE A 68 36.07 36.03 14.43
CA PHE A 68 36.25 34.66 13.90
C PHE A 68 35.91 34.55 12.41
N GLY A 69 35.36 35.59 11.77
CA GLY A 69 34.96 35.54 10.36
C GLY A 69 33.74 34.69 10.05
N LEU A 70 32.84 34.47 11.03
CA LEU A 70 31.61 33.68 10.88
C LEU A 70 30.37 34.56 11.06
N SER A 71 29.36 34.34 10.22
CA SER A 71 27.98 34.79 10.47
C SER A 71 27.11 33.59 10.78
N ILE A 72 26.26 33.69 11.80
CA ILE A 72 25.36 32.60 12.22
C ILE A 72 23.90 33.03 12.10
N LYS A 73 23.00 32.06 11.86
CA LYS A 73 21.54 32.24 11.83
C LYS A 73 20.86 31.04 12.48
N GLY A 74 19.58 31.16 12.82
CA GLY A 74 18.82 30.11 13.52
C GLY A 74 19.01 30.18 15.03
N GLY A 75 18.33 29.29 15.74
CA GLY A 75 18.19 29.28 17.19
C GLY A 75 16.95 28.51 17.61
N ALA A 76 16.94 28.02 18.86
CA ALA A 76 15.85 27.20 19.38
C ALA A 76 14.47 27.87 19.30
N GLU A 77 14.42 29.21 19.31
CA GLU A 77 13.20 30.01 19.13
C GLU A 77 12.52 29.84 17.76
N HIS A 78 13.26 29.38 16.75
CA HIS A 78 12.76 29.10 15.40
C HIS A 78 12.69 27.60 15.09
N ASN A 79 12.84 26.73 16.10
CA ASN A 79 12.91 25.26 15.93
C ASN A 79 14.03 24.78 14.98
N ILE A 80 15.10 25.55 14.81
CA ILE A 80 16.23 25.26 13.92
C ILE A 80 17.54 25.46 14.72
N PRO A 81 18.54 24.58 14.64
CA PRO A 81 19.82 24.79 15.32
C PRO A 81 20.56 26.03 14.77
N VAL A 82 21.50 26.57 15.56
CA VAL A 82 22.33 27.69 15.09
C VAL A 82 23.29 27.20 14.00
N VAL A 83 23.16 27.76 12.80
CA VAL A 83 23.93 27.38 11.61
C VAL A 83 24.84 28.51 11.11
N ILE A 84 25.99 28.15 10.54
CA ILE A 84 26.89 29.09 9.86
C ILE A 84 26.24 29.52 8.54
N SER A 85 25.88 30.79 8.45
CA SER A 85 25.19 31.38 7.29
C SER A 85 26.13 32.02 6.27
N LYS A 86 27.31 32.49 6.72
CA LYS A 86 28.33 33.11 5.87
C LYS A 86 29.70 32.95 6.53
N ILE A 87 30.71 32.74 5.70
CA ILE A 87 32.12 32.79 6.09
C ILE A 87 32.72 34.01 5.39
N SER A 88 33.36 34.89 6.15
CA SER A 88 33.97 36.12 5.64
C SER A 88 35.28 35.82 4.92
N LYS A 89 35.50 36.47 3.77
CA LYS A 89 36.71 36.31 2.97
C LYS A 89 37.96 36.75 3.73
N GLU A 90 39.06 36.04 3.52
CA GLU A 90 40.40 36.30 4.07
C GLU A 90 40.48 36.26 5.61
N GLN A 91 39.47 35.67 6.26
CA GLN A 91 39.38 35.56 7.71
C GLN A 91 39.75 34.15 8.19
N ARG A 92 40.04 34.01 9.50
CA ARG A 92 40.49 32.73 10.09
C ARG A 92 39.55 31.54 9.85
N ALA A 93 38.24 31.77 9.81
CA ALA A 93 37.29 30.72 9.48
C ALA A 93 37.46 30.19 8.05
N GLU A 94 37.65 31.06 7.05
CA GLU A 94 37.89 30.64 5.66
C GLU A 94 39.26 29.97 5.51
N LEU A 95 40.30 30.57 6.08
CA LEU A 95 41.67 30.04 6.05
C LEU A 95 41.80 28.67 6.73
N SER A 96 40.90 28.35 7.67
CA SER A 96 40.88 27.03 8.28
C SER A 96 40.50 25.93 7.29
N GLY A 97 39.65 26.24 6.29
CA GLY A 97 39.12 25.26 5.32
C GLY A 97 38.26 24.14 5.92
N LEU A 98 38.00 24.17 7.23
CA LEU A 98 37.32 23.09 7.97
C LEU A 98 35.86 23.42 8.33
N LEU A 99 35.46 24.68 8.15
CA LEU A 99 34.11 25.18 8.39
C LEU A 99 33.44 25.56 7.08
N PHE A 100 32.15 25.29 7.02
CA PHE A 100 31.38 25.46 5.81
C PHE A 100 30.04 26.14 6.12
N ILE A 101 29.54 26.87 5.12
CA ILE A 101 28.19 27.43 5.19
C ILE A 101 27.20 26.26 5.24
N GLY A 102 26.27 26.30 6.20
CA GLY A 102 25.31 25.23 6.48
C GLY A 102 25.68 24.31 7.65
N ASP A 103 26.82 24.54 8.29
CA ASP A 103 27.20 23.83 9.51
C ASP A 103 26.36 24.23 10.70
N ALA A 104 25.70 23.27 11.34
CA ALA A 104 25.09 23.45 12.64
C ALA A 104 26.17 23.39 13.72
N ILE A 105 26.22 24.42 14.56
CA ILE A 105 27.08 24.49 15.73
C ILE A 105 26.44 23.66 16.83
N LEU A 106 27.10 22.56 17.20
CA LEU A 106 26.63 21.63 18.22
C LEU A 106 27.24 21.95 19.58
N GLN A 107 28.53 22.32 19.61
CA GLN A 107 29.23 22.71 20.82
C GLN A 107 30.20 23.86 20.58
N ILE A 108 30.41 24.69 21.61
CA ILE A 108 31.43 25.74 21.65
C ILE A 108 32.26 25.55 22.91
N ASN A 109 33.57 25.32 22.77
CA ASN A 109 34.50 25.04 23.87
C ASN A 109 33.99 23.91 24.81
N GLY A 110 33.34 22.89 24.24
CA GLY A 110 32.74 21.79 24.97
C GLY A 110 31.35 22.07 25.57
N ILE A 111 30.83 23.30 25.47
CA ILE A 111 29.47 23.67 25.89
C ILE A 111 28.49 23.29 24.79
N ASN A 112 27.52 22.42 25.10
CA ASN A 112 26.49 22.02 24.15
C ASN A 112 25.47 23.14 23.92
N VAL A 113 25.36 23.59 22.66
CA VAL A 113 24.51 24.71 22.25
C VAL A 113 23.36 24.30 21.34
N ARG A 114 23.09 22.99 21.17
CA ARG A 114 22.06 22.47 20.25
C ARG A 114 20.65 22.99 20.52
N LYS A 115 20.33 23.34 21.76
CA LYS A 115 19.01 23.83 22.20
C LYS A 115 19.04 25.27 22.74
N CYS A 116 20.11 26.00 22.48
CA CYS A 116 20.25 27.39 22.90
C CYS A 116 19.55 28.34 21.93
N ARG A 117 19.11 29.48 22.45
CA ARG A 117 18.59 30.58 21.62
C ARG A 117 19.72 31.24 20.84
N HIS A 118 19.39 31.89 19.72
CA HIS A 118 20.39 32.58 18.91
C HIS A 118 21.32 33.50 19.72
N GLU A 119 20.73 34.34 20.59
CA GLU A 119 21.46 35.31 21.41
C GLU A 119 22.42 34.65 22.41
N GLU A 120 22.03 33.51 22.99
CA GLU A 120 22.87 32.76 23.93
C GLU A 120 24.11 32.22 23.22
N VAL A 121 23.96 31.69 22.01
CA VAL A 121 25.07 31.18 21.21
C VAL A 121 26.01 32.31 20.79
N VAL A 122 25.46 33.47 20.40
CA VAL A 122 26.26 34.68 20.10
C VAL A 122 27.07 35.10 21.34
N GLN A 123 26.46 35.08 22.52
CA GLN A 123 27.12 35.47 23.77
C GLN A 123 28.26 34.50 24.13
N VAL A 124 28.05 33.19 23.96
CA VAL A 124 29.08 32.17 24.18
C VAL A 124 30.25 32.36 23.21
N LEU A 125 29.99 32.64 21.93
CA LEU A 125 31.05 32.96 20.94
C LEU A 125 31.80 34.25 21.27
N ARG A 126 31.12 35.29 21.75
CA ARG A 126 31.77 36.54 22.17
C ARG A 126 32.70 36.31 23.36
N ASN A 127 32.28 35.48 24.32
CA ASN A 127 33.03 35.19 25.54
C ASN A 127 34.10 34.10 25.39
N ALA A 128 34.20 33.45 24.23
CA ALA A 128 35.14 32.35 23.98
C ALA A 128 36.63 32.73 24.02
N GLY A 129 36.98 34.02 24.18
CA GLY A 129 38.36 34.49 24.25
C GLY A 129 39.06 34.54 22.88
N GLU A 130 40.39 34.36 22.88
CA GLU A 130 41.27 34.41 21.70
C GLU A 130 41.18 33.17 20.82
N GLU A 131 40.72 32.03 21.35
CA GLU A 131 40.62 30.76 20.62
C GLU A 131 39.30 30.07 20.94
N VAL A 132 38.59 29.63 19.90
CA VAL A 132 37.31 28.94 20.02
C VAL A 132 37.36 27.58 19.34
N THR A 133 36.91 26.55 20.05
CA THR A 133 36.75 25.19 19.55
C THR A 133 35.29 24.93 19.25
N LEU A 134 34.93 24.75 17.99
CA LEU A 134 33.57 24.50 17.53
C LEU A 134 33.41 23.04 17.14
N THR A 135 32.48 22.33 17.77
CA THR A 135 32.00 21.05 17.25
C THR A 135 30.81 21.33 16.35
N VAL A 136 30.95 21.02 15.07
CA VAL A 136 29.94 21.29 14.05
C VAL A 136 29.57 20.02 13.31
N SER A 137 28.34 19.96 12.83
CA SER A 137 27.89 18.93 11.90
C SER A 137 27.23 19.61 10.73
N PHE A 138 27.48 19.11 9.52
CA PHE A 138 26.80 19.64 8.36
C PHE A 138 25.30 19.35 8.46
N LEU A 139 24.46 20.39 8.45
CA LEU A 139 23.02 20.21 8.54
C LEU A 139 22.44 20.09 7.13
N LYS A 140 21.98 18.89 6.78
CA LYS A 140 21.41 18.58 5.45
C LYS A 140 20.32 19.57 4.99
N ARG A 141 19.52 20.10 5.94
CA ARG A 141 18.45 21.09 5.68
C ARG A 141 18.89 22.57 5.68
N ALA A 142 20.16 22.88 5.95
CA ALA A 142 20.62 24.26 6.07
C ALA A 142 20.50 25.11 4.78
N PRO A 143 20.71 24.58 3.57
CA PRO A 143 20.65 25.42 2.36
C PRO A 143 19.27 26.00 2.08
N ALA A 144 18.18 25.28 2.41
CA ALA A 144 16.81 25.75 2.26
C ALA A 144 16.51 26.95 3.19
N PHE A 145 17.03 26.91 4.42
CA PHE A 145 16.92 27.99 5.40
C PHE A 145 17.79 29.21 5.06
N LEU A 146 18.97 28.97 4.49
CA LEU A 146 19.97 30.01 4.23
C LEU A 146 19.76 30.79 2.92
N LYS A 147 18.78 30.40 2.08
CA LYS A 147 18.54 31.00 0.74
C LYS A 147 19.84 31.18 -0.06
N LEU A 148 20.71 30.16 -0.04
CA LEU A 148 21.99 30.23 -0.75
C LEU A 148 21.75 30.38 -2.26
N PRO A 149 22.60 31.14 -2.98
CA PRO A 149 22.49 31.25 -4.43
C PRO A 149 22.60 29.84 -5.05
N LEU A 150 21.50 29.41 -5.65
CA LEU A 150 21.42 28.18 -6.41
C LEU A 150 22.07 28.45 -7.76
N ASN A 151 23.00 27.59 -8.18
CA ASN A 151 23.50 27.66 -9.54
C ASN A 151 22.41 27.04 -10.44
N GLU A 152 21.46 27.85 -10.91
CA GLU A 152 20.57 27.47 -11.99
C GLU A 152 21.36 27.56 -13.29
N ASP A 153 21.91 26.44 -13.75
CA ASP A 153 22.43 26.36 -15.11
C ASP A 153 21.78 25.20 -15.87
N CYS A 154 21.27 25.58 -17.05
CA CYS A 154 20.81 24.80 -18.19
C CYS A 154 19.38 24.24 -18.19
N ALA A 155 18.42 25.12 -18.52
CA ALA A 155 17.37 24.77 -19.48
C ALA A 155 17.10 25.97 -20.41
N CYS A 156 17.26 25.74 -21.71
CA CYS A 156 17.07 26.68 -22.80
C CYS A 156 15.58 27.05 -22.96
N ALA A 157 15.24 28.34 -23.07
CA ALA A 157 14.04 28.82 -23.78
C ALA A 157 14.10 30.35 -24.00
N PRO A 158 13.50 30.87 -25.10
CA PRO A 158 13.76 32.22 -25.61
C PRO A 158 13.00 33.31 -24.85
N SER A 159 13.57 34.51 -24.93
CA SER A 159 13.07 35.79 -24.44
C SER A 159 11.69 36.15 -24.99
N ASP A 160 10.81 36.66 -24.13
CA ASP A 160 9.92 37.77 -24.49
C ASP A 160 9.62 38.66 -23.27
N GLN A 161 9.54 39.95 -23.54
CA GLN A 161 9.45 41.05 -22.60
C GLN A 161 8.04 41.20 -22.02
N SER A 162 7.91 41.50 -20.72
CA SER A 162 7.23 42.72 -20.23
C SER A 162 6.96 42.72 -18.72
N SER A 163 7.46 43.79 -18.08
CA SER A 163 6.88 44.58 -16.97
C SER A 163 6.30 43.92 -15.72
N GLY A 164 6.96 44.20 -14.58
CA GLY A 164 6.40 45.09 -13.56
C GLY A 164 5.69 44.42 -12.37
N THR A 165 6.30 44.48 -11.19
CA THR A 165 5.92 45.43 -10.11
C THR A 165 6.65 45.09 -8.82
N SER A 166 7.13 46.15 -8.18
CA SER A 166 7.92 46.24 -6.95
C SER A 166 7.15 45.90 -5.68
N SER A 167 7.87 45.48 -4.62
CA SER A 167 7.83 46.11 -3.28
C SER A 167 8.72 45.43 -2.22
N PRO A 168 9.08 46.11 -1.11
CA PRO A 168 10.42 46.12 -0.53
C PRO A 168 10.51 45.70 0.96
N LEU A 169 11.69 45.96 1.57
CA LEU A 169 12.02 46.00 3.03
C LEU A 169 12.37 44.63 3.65
N CYS A 170 13.41 44.44 4.47
CA CYS A 170 14.15 45.35 5.35
C CYS A 170 15.64 44.97 5.46
N ASP A 171 16.48 46.00 5.45
CA ASP A 171 17.89 45.98 5.82
C ASP A 171 18.01 46.48 7.26
N SER A 172 18.86 45.83 8.06
CA SER A 172 19.28 46.30 9.39
C SER A 172 20.60 45.60 9.73
N GLY A 173 21.67 46.01 9.05
CA GLY A 173 23.05 45.79 9.46
C GLY A 173 23.78 47.13 9.57
N LEU A 174 24.12 47.54 10.79
CA LEU A 174 24.86 48.76 11.12
C LEU A 174 26.18 48.85 10.33
N HIS A 175 26.33 49.89 9.50
CA HIS A 175 27.56 50.27 8.82
C HIS A 175 28.10 51.56 9.47
N LEU A 176 29.34 51.53 9.96
CA LEU A 176 30.08 52.76 10.31
C LEU A 176 30.92 53.20 9.09
N ASN A 177 30.89 54.51 8.86
CA ASN A 177 31.29 55.25 7.66
C ASN A 177 32.76 55.10 7.22
N TYR A 178 32.96 55.03 5.89
CA TYR A 178 33.85 55.95 5.14
C TYR A 178 33.46 55.99 3.64
N HIS A 179 33.31 57.19 3.09
CA HIS A 179 33.07 57.55 1.67
C HIS A 179 34.28 58.39 1.18
N PRO A 180 34.41 58.80 -0.11
CA PRO A 180 33.89 58.27 -1.38
C PRO A 180 34.96 58.19 -2.52
N ASN A 181 34.71 57.42 -3.58
CA ASN A 181 34.80 57.80 -5.02
C ASN A 181 35.13 56.64 -5.97
N ASN A 182 34.51 56.75 -7.15
CA ASN A 182 34.71 56.07 -8.42
C ASN A 182 34.13 54.64 -8.62
N THR A 183 33.01 54.64 -9.34
CA THR A 183 32.75 53.84 -10.55
C THR A 183 33.93 52.99 -11.03
N ASP A 184 33.70 51.67 -11.13
CA ASP A 184 33.94 50.94 -12.38
C ASP A 184 33.19 49.60 -12.39
N THR A 185 32.36 49.47 -13.41
CA THR A 185 31.86 48.22 -13.96
C THR A 185 33.02 47.36 -14.43
N LEU A 186 33.34 46.27 -13.73
CA LEU A 186 34.15 45.19 -14.31
C LEU A 186 33.60 43.83 -13.88
N SER A 187 33.05 43.15 -14.89
CA SER A 187 32.87 41.72 -14.96
C SER A 187 34.12 40.98 -14.47
N CYS A 188 33.95 40.00 -13.59
CA CYS A 188 35.02 39.07 -13.24
C CYS A 188 34.52 37.65 -13.49
N SER A 189 34.70 37.20 -14.72
CA SER A 189 34.90 35.79 -15.03
C SER A 189 36.40 35.48 -14.99
N SER A 190 36.71 34.28 -14.50
CA SER A 190 38.01 33.59 -14.48
C SER A 190 38.87 33.82 -13.23
N TRP A 191 39.04 32.77 -12.41
CA TRP A 191 40.31 32.18 -11.91
C TRP A 191 39.99 31.00 -10.94
N PRO A 192 40.94 30.08 -10.65
CA PRO A 192 40.67 28.65 -10.53
C PRO A 192 40.04 28.20 -9.21
N THR A 193 39.24 27.15 -9.35
CA THR A 193 38.57 26.29 -8.37
C THR A 193 39.36 26.06 -7.08
N SER A 194 38.96 26.74 -5.99
CA SER A 194 38.72 25.98 -4.76
C SER A 194 37.56 25.01 -5.05
N PRO A 195 37.50 23.79 -4.50
CA PRO A 195 36.32 22.95 -4.65
C PRO A 195 35.18 23.61 -3.86
N GLY A 196 34.57 24.63 -4.46
CA GLY A 196 33.38 25.26 -3.94
C GLY A 196 32.31 24.19 -3.83
N LEU A 197 31.66 24.12 -2.68
CA LEU A 197 30.51 23.25 -2.48
C LEU A 197 29.45 23.63 -3.52
N ARG A 198 29.17 22.70 -4.44
CA ARG A 198 28.15 22.83 -5.47
C ARG A 198 26.85 22.30 -4.89
N TRP A 199 25.88 23.18 -4.74
CA TRP A 199 24.56 22.86 -4.22
C TRP A 199 23.58 22.64 -5.37
N GLU A 200 22.89 21.51 -5.38
CA GLU A 200 21.83 21.23 -6.35
C GLU A 200 20.53 20.85 -5.65
N LYS A 201 19.41 21.37 -6.16
CA LYS A 201 18.08 20.87 -5.78
C LYS A 201 17.90 19.47 -6.37
N ARG A 202 17.75 18.46 -5.52
CA ARG A 202 17.47 17.08 -5.94
C ARG A 202 16.30 16.49 -5.15
N TRP A 203 15.61 15.57 -5.80
CA TRP A 203 14.62 14.73 -5.13
C TRP A 203 15.37 13.71 -4.26
N CYS A 204 15.12 13.77 -2.96
CA CYS A 204 15.72 12.87 -1.98
C CYS A 204 14.64 11.93 -1.43
N ASP A 205 14.97 10.65 -1.27
CA ASP A 205 14.02 9.65 -0.78
C ASP A 205 13.62 9.98 0.67
N LEU A 206 12.34 10.30 0.86
CA LEU A 206 11.73 10.55 2.15
C LEU A 206 11.20 9.24 2.75
N ARG A 207 10.48 8.44 1.96
CA ARG A 207 9.91 7.15 2.37
C ARG A 207 9.96 6.14 1.23
N LEU A 208 10.17 4.88 1.60
CA LEU A 208 10.16 3.74 0.70
C LEU A 208 9.12 2.75 1.21
N ILE A 209 8.13 2.44 0.39
CA ILE A 209 7.00 1.58 0.76
C ILE A 209 7.04 0.34 -0.11
N PRO A 210 7.43 -0.82 0.43
CA PRO A 210 7.30 -2.09 -0.27
C PRO A 210 5.84 -2.31 -0.67
N LEU A 211 5.58 -2.86 -1.86
CA LEU A 211 4.23 -3.04 -2.38
C LEU A 211 3.66 -4.45 -2.16
N LEU A 212 4.50 -5.44 -1.89
CA LEU A 212 4.01 -6.81 -1.70
C LEU A 212 3.07 -6.89 -0.48
N HIS A 213 1.81 -7.25 -0.73
CA HIS A 213 0.73 -7.28 0.26
C HIS A 213 0.47 -5.95 0.97
N SER A 214 0.77 -4.83 0.33
CA SER A 214 0.41 -3.51 0.85
C SER A 214 -1.08 -3.26 0.64
N ARG A 215 -1.65 -2.39 1.47
CA ARG A 215 -3.08 -2.04 1.41
C ARG A 215 -3.29 -0.56 1.16
N PHE A 216 -4.43 -0.24 0.57
CA PHE A 216 -4.93 1.11 0.43
C PHE A 216 -5.80 1.50 1.62
N SER A 217 -5.93 2.79 1.83
CA SER A 217 -7.00 3.37 2.62
C SER A 217 -7.42 4.69 1.97
N GLN A 218 -8.64 4.73 1.43
CA GLN A 218 -9.25 5.98 0.95
C GLN A 218 -10.17 6.59 2.02
N TYR A 219 -10.60 5.83 3.02
CA TYR A 219 -11.55 6.28 4.05
C TYR A 219 -10.89 6.81 5.32
N VAL A 220 -11.46 7.86 5.91
CA VAL A 220 -10.99 8.40 7.19
C VAL A 220 -11.15 7.33 8.27
N PRO A 221 -10.10 7.04 9.09
CA PRO A 221 -10.13 5.90 10.01
C PRO A 221 -11.28 6.04 11.01
N GLY A 222 -12.02 4.95 11.23
CA GLY A 222 -13.18 4.93 12.11
C GLY A 222 -14.49 5.43 11.47
N THR A 223 -14.46 5.92 10.23
CA THR A 223 -15.65 6.44 9.54
C THR A 223 -15.91 5.74 8.20
N ASP A 224 -17.06 6.04 7.58
CA ASP A 224 -17.44 5.66 6.22
C ASP A 224 -17.17 6.80 5.19
N LEU A 225 -16.49 7.87 5.62
CA LEU A 225 -16.22 9.04 4.78
C LEU A 225 -14.95 8.82 3.95
N SER A 226 -15.11 8.81 2.63
CA SER A 226 -13.99 8.78 1.70
C SER A 226 -13.26 10.12 1.65
N ARG A 227 -11.93 10.09 1.59
CA ARG A 227 -11.10 11.27 1.37
C ARG A 227 -11.21 11.69 -0.09
N GLN A 228 -11.46 12.97 -0.32
CA GLN A 228 -11.56 13.50 -1.67
C GLN A 228 -10.17 13.64 -2.29
N ASN A 229 -9.94 12.96 -3.42
CA ASN A 229 -8.69 12.98 -4.19
C ASN A 229 -7.44 12.64 -3.35
N ALA A 230 -7.61 11.84 -2.29
CA ALA A 230 -6.50 11.49 -1.42
C ALA A 230 -6.59 10.04 -0.98
N PHE A 231 -5.42 9.43 -0.81
CA PHE A 231 -5.31 8.04 -0.39
C PHE A 231 -4.08 7.84 0.48
N GLN A 232 -4.02 6.68 1.11
CA GLN A 232 -2.91 6.26 1.93
C GLN A 232 -2.50 4.84 1.52
N VAL A 233 -1.21 4.59 1.47
CA VAL A 233 -0.63 3.25 1.24
C VAL A 233 0.07 2.81 2.51
N ILE A 234 -0.23 1.59 2.94
CA ILE A 234 0.31 1.01 4.17
C ILE A 234 0.94 -0.33 3.81
N ALA A 235 2.24 -0.46 4.07
CA ALA A 235 2.98 -1.71 3.91
C ALA A 235 2.65 -2.69 5.03
N VAL A 236 3.00 -3.96 4.82
CA VAL A 236 2.74 -5.06 5.76
C VAL A 236 3.42 -4.86 7.11
N ASP A 237 4.60 -4.24 7.11
CA ASP A 237 5.37 -3.90 8.31
C ASP A 237 4.80 -2.70 9.09
N GLY A 238 3.72 -2.10 8.60
CA GLY A 238 3.07 -0.94 9.19
C GLY A 238 3.63 0.40 8.71
N VAL A 239 4.67 0.41 7.87
CA VAL A 239 5.18 1.64 7.27
C VAL A 239 4.10 2.28 6.41
N CYS A 240 3.84 3.55 6.64
CA CYS A 240 2.75 4.28 6.01
C CYS A 240 3.26 5.45 5.17
N SER A 241 2.61 5.70 4.03
CA SER A 241 2.91 6.87 3.20
C SER A 241 2.66 8.19 3.91
N GLY A 242 1.68 8.26 4.81
CA GLY A 242 0.95 9.50 5.11
C GLY A 242 -0.19 9.71 4.11
N ILE A 243 -0.97 10.78 4.25
CA ILE A 243 -2.08 11.06 3.33
C ILE A 243 -1.51 11.72 2.08
N ILE A 244 -1.59 11.02 0.95
CA ILE A 244 -1.21 11.53 -0.35
C ILE A 244 -2.43 12.18 -0.97
N GLN A 245 -2.36 13.48 -1.23
CA GLN A 245 -3.39 14.25 -1.90
C GLN A 245 -2.96 14.54 -3.34
N CYS A 246 -3.78 14.08 -4.29
CA CYS A 246 -3.59 14.28 -5.71
C CYS A 246 -4.15 15.62 -6.18
N LEU A 247 -3.66 16.09 -7.33
CA LEU A 247 -4.05 17.37 -7.91
C LEU A 247 -5.47 17.33 -8.50
N SER A 248 -5.89 16.17 -9.00
CA SER A 248 -7.22 15.93 -9.55
C SER A 248 -7.77 14.55 -9.16
N ALA A 249 -9.07 14.34 -9.37
CA ALA A 249 -9.72 13.05 -9.17
C ALA A 249 -9.23 11.99 -10.17
N GLU A 250 -9.00 12.40 -11.42
CA GLU A 250 -8.49 11.52 -12.48
C GLU A 250 -7.07 11.05 -12.16
N ASP A 251 -6.19 11.96 -11.74
CA ASP A 251 -4.84 11.61 -11.29
C ASP A 251 -4.87 10.64 -10.10
N CYS A 252 -5.80 10.87 -9.16
CA CYS A 252 -5.97 10.00 -8.00
C CYS A 252 -6.34 8.57 -8.42
N ILE A 253 -7.32 8.43 -9.33
CA ILE A 253 -7.75 7.12 -9.84
C ILE A 253 -6.61 6.43 -10.59
N ASP A 254 -5.91 7.17 -11.45
CA ASP A 254 -4.79 6.64 -12.24
C ASP A 254 -3.61 6.21 -11.34
N TRP A 255 -3.34 6.93 -10.25
CA TRP A 255 -2.38 6.49 -9.24
C TRP A 255 -2.82 5.23 -8.51
N LEU A 256 -4.07 5.18 -8.04
CA LEU A 256 -4.62 4.02 -7.33
C LEU A 256 -4.59 2.77 -8.21
N GLN A 257 -5.02 2.86 -9.47
CA GLN A 257 -5.00 1.76 -10.42
C GLN A 257 -3.58 1.26 -10.71
N ALA A 258 -2.62 2.17 -10.91
CA ALA A 258 -1.23 1.79 -11.16
C ALA A 258 -0.60 1.06 -9.96
N ILE A 259 -0.79 1.59 -8.74
CA ILE A 259 -0.28 0.95 -7.53
C ILE A 259 -0.98 -0.39 -7.31
N ALA A 260 -2.30 -0.47 -7.48
CA ALA A 260 -3.07 -1.69 -7.27
C ALA A 260 -2.67 -2.79 -8.26
N THR A 261 -2.38 -2.41 -9.50
CA THR A 261 -1.85 -3.32 -10.52
C THR A 261 -0.50 -3.90 -10.10
N ASN A 262 0.42 -3.07 -9.60
CA ASN A 262 1.71 -3.55 -9.09
C ASN A 262 1.53 -4.51 -7.90
N ILE A 263 0.70 -4.14 -6.91
CA ILE A 263 0.39 -5.00 -5.76
C ILE A 263 -0.21 -6.33 -6.23
N SER A 264 -1.21 -6.32 -7.11
CA SER A 264 -1.86 -7.54 -7.64
C SER A 264 -0.85 -8.42 -8.37
N ASN A 265 0.04 -7.85 -9.18
CA ASN A 265 1.07 -8.60 -9.90
C ASN A 265 2.10 -9.25 -8.95
N LEU A 266 2.53 -8.53 -7.92
CA LEU A 266 3.42 -9.06 -6.89
C LEU A 266 2.76 -10.18 -6.09
N THR A 267 1.51 -9.99 -5.68
CA THR A 267 0.71 -10.99 -4.95
C THR A 267 0.52 -12.24 -5.81
N LYS A 268 0.16 -12.11 -7.09
CA LYS A 268 0.06 -13.24 -8.04
C LYS A 268 1.39 -14.00 -8.18
N HIS A 269 2.50 -13.28 -8.30
CA HIS A 269 3.83 -13.90 -8.34
C HIS A 269 4.18 -14.62 -7.04
N ASN A 270 3.82 -14.03 -5.90
CA ASN A 270 4.02 -14.62 -4.58
C ASN A 270 3.17 -15.91 -4.40
N ILE A 271 1.88 -15.87 -4.74
CA ILE A 271 0.98 -17.04 -4.77
C ILE A 271 1.60 -18.16 -5.60
N LYS A 272 2.07 -17.87 -6.81
CA LYS A 272 2.72 -18.87 -7.68
C LYS A 272 3.94 -19.52 -7.04
N LYS A 273 4.74 -18.76 -6.27
CA LYS A 273 5.89 -19.31 -5.53
C LYS A 273 5.44 -20.19 -4.37
N ILE A 274 4.48 -19.72 -3.57
CA ILE A 274 3.96 -20.46 -2.41
C ILE A 274 3.29 -21.77 -2.85
N ASN A 275 2.49 -21.72 -3.92
CA ASN A 275 1.78 -22.89 -4.45
C ASN A 275 2.69 -24.02 -4.93
N ARG A 276 3.99 -23.76 -5.18
CA ARG A 276 4.97 -24.83 -5.47
C ARG A 276 5.18 -25.76 -4.27
N ASN A 277 4.88 -25.29 -3.07
CA ASN A 277 5.02 -26.04 -1.83
C ASN A 277 3.69 -26.69 -1.39
N PHE A 278 2.59 -26.44 -2.11
CA PHE A 278 1.28 -27.01 -1.80
C PHE A 278 0.85 -28.05 -2.84
N PRO A 279 0.17 -29.13 -2.42
CA PRO A 279 -0.45 -30.04 -3.36
C PRO A 279 -1.55 -29.30 -4.14
N VAL A 280 -1.86 -29.77 -5.36
CA VAL A 280 -2.78 -29.10 -6.30
C VAL A 280 -4.13 -28.75 -5.66
N ASN A 281 -4.66 -29.64 -4.82
CA ASN A 281 -5.93 -29.47 -4.11
C ASN A 281 -5.87 -28.55 -2.87
N GLN A 282 -4.71 -28.01 -2.51
CA GLN A 282 -4.54 -27.06 -1.41
C GLN A 282 -3.82 -25.78 -1.86
N GLN A 283 -3.77 -25.53 -3.16
CA GLN A 283 -3.20 -24.30 -3.69
C GLN A 283 -4.08 -23.09 -3.35
N ILE A 284 -3.42 -21.95 -3.22
CA ILE A 284 -4.06 -20.65 -3.03
C ILE A 284 -4.60 -20.20 -4.39
N VAL A 285 -5.90 -19.94 -4.44
CA VAL A 285 -6.61 -19.41 -5.62
C VAL A 285 -6.43 -17.88 -5.68
N TYR A 286 -6.66 -17.22 -4.55
CA TYR A 286 -6.53 -15.76 -4.42
C TYR A 286 -6.35 -15.36 -2.96
N MET A 287 -5.71 -14.23 -2.72
CA MET A 287 -5.62 -13.63 -1.39
C MET A 287 -5.42 -12.11 -1.51
N GLY A 288 -5.88 -11.37 -0.51
CA GLY A 288 -5.78 -9.91 -0.51
C GLY A 288 -6.41 -9.26 0.70
N TRP A 289 -6.21 -7.96 0.83
CA TRP A 289 -6.84 -7.14 1.86
C TRP A 289 -8.28 -6.81 1.50
N CYS A 290 -9.10 -6.75 2.54
CA CYS A 290 -10.42 -6.14 2.55
C CYS A 290 -10.61 -5.41 3.89
N GLU A 291 -11.66 -4.62 3.97
CA GLU A 291 -12.07 -4.00 5.22
C GLU A 291 -13.34 -4.70 5.71
N ALA A 292 -13.25 -5.35 6.87
CA ALA A 292 -14.39 -6.04 7.49
C ALA A 292 -15.14 -5.06 8.38
N ARG A 293 -16.47 -5.09 8.32
CA ARG A 293 -17.30 -4.34 9.26
C ARG A 293 -17.40 -5.10 10.58
N GLU A 294 -17.07 -4.44 11.67
CA GLU A 294 -17.22 -5.02 13.01
C GLU A 294 -18.70 -4.97 13.42
N GLN A 295 -19.22 -6.07 13.96
CA GLN A 295 -20.62 -6.17 14.39
C GLN A 295 -20.84 -5.69 15.83
N ASP A 296 -19.76 -5.44 16.60
CA ASP A 296 -19.85 -5.06 18.00
C ASP A 296 -20.11 -3.54 18.17
N PRO A 297 -21.26 -3.12 18.72
CA PRO A 297 -21.57 -1.71 18.95
C PRO A 297 -20.67 -1.02 20.00
N LEU A 298 -19.84 -1.77 20.74
CA LEU A 298 -18.92 -1.23 21.74
C LEU A 298 -17.57 -0.77 21.16
N GLN A 299 -17.24 -1.14 19.91
CA GLN A 299 -16.01 -0.66 19.28
C GLN A 299 -16.22 0.67 18.57
N ASP A 300 -15.34 1.63 18.88
CA ASP A 300 -15.26 2.96 18.26
C ASP A 300 -14.81 2.93 16.78
N ARG A 301 -14.71 1.73 16.19
CA ARG A 301 -14.27 1.49 14.80
C ARG A 301 -15.30 0.64 14.08
N VAL A 302 -15.94 1.24 13.08
CA VAL A 302 -16.94 0.55 12.24
C VAL A 302 -16.29 -0.49 11.32
N TYR A 303 -15.04 -0.26 10.89
CA TYR A 303 -14.31 -1.15 9.98
C TYR A 303 -12.89 -1.43 10.45
N SER A 304 -12.43 -2.65 10.20
CA SER A 304 -11.08 -3.12 10.48
C SER A 304 -10.43 -3.75 9.23
N PRO A 305 -9.12 -3.52 9.00
CA PRO A 305 -8.42 -4.19 7.91
C PRO A 305 -8.33 -5.68 8.21
N THR A 306 -8.76 -6.50 7.27
CA THR A 306 -8.77 -7.96 7.34
C THR A 306 -8.11 -8.52 6.09
N PHE A 307 -7.29 -9.55 6.25
CA PHE A 307 -6.70 -10.26 5.13
C PHE A 307 -7.46 -11.56 4.87
N LEU A 308 -7.96 -11.74 3.65
CA LEU A 308 -8.67 -12.94 3.25
C LEU A 308 -7.80 -13.78 2.30
N ALA A 309 -7.94 -15.10 2.37
CA ALA A 309 -7.30 -16.01 1.42
C ALA A 309 -8.21 -17.20 1.08
N LEU A 310 -8.38 -17.46 -0.21
CA LEU A 310 -9.02 -18.67 -0.74
C LEU A 310 -7.93 -19.71 -1.04
N ARG A 311 -7.92 -20.80 -0.27
CA ARG A 311 -6.92 -21.88 -0.41
C ARG A 311 -7.59 -23.24 -0.28
N GLY A 312 -7.38 -24.08 -1.29
CA GLY A 312 -8.03 -25.39 -1.38
C GLY A 312 -9.54 -25.27 -1.26
N SER A 313 -10.13 -25.98 -0.28
CA SER A 313 -11.57 -26.00 -0.02
C SER A 313 -12.07 -24.88 0.89
N CYS A 314 -11.21 -23.97 1.34
CA CYS A 314 -11.55 -23.05 2.42
C CYS A 314 -11.25 -21.57 2.12
N LEU A 315 -12.10 -20.70 2.66
CA LEU A 315 -11.85 -19.28 2.86
C LEU A 315 -11.27 -19.08 4.26
N TYR A 316 -10.13 -18.40 4.35
CA TYR A 316 -9.45 -18.08 5.59
C TYR A 316 -9.51 -16.57 5.85
N LYS A 317 -9.76 -16.20 7.11
CA LYS A 317 -9.68 -14.84 7.63
C LYS A 317 -8.46 -14.67 8.53
N PHE A 318 -7.65 -13.65 8.28
CA PHE A 318 -6.46 -13.30 9.06
C PHE A 318 -6.44 -11.80 9.41
N LEU A 319 -5.72 -11.44 10.48
CA LEU A 319 -5.38 -10.05 10.79
C LEU A 319 -4.23 -9.50 9.95
N ALA A 320 -3.39 -10.38 9.41
CA ALA A 320 -2.23 -10.04 8.60
C ALA A 320 -1.96 -11.12 7.53
N PRO A 321 -1.25 -10.79 6.44
CA PRO A 321 -0.98 -11.75 5.37
C PRO A 321 -0.15 -12.93 5.88
N PRO A 322 -0.51 -14.19 5.56
CA PRO A 322 0.30 -15.33 5.94
C PRO A 322 1.62 -15.33 5.15
N VAL A 323 2.76 -15.36 5.85
CA VAL A 323 4.09 -15.33 5.23
C VAL A 323 4.68 -16.74 5.14
N THR A 324 4.38 -17.57 6.12
CA THR A 324 4.87 -18.94 6.26
C THR A 324 3.72 -19.95 6.16
N THR A 325 4.04 -21.22 5.92
CA THR A 325 3.06 -22.32 5.95
C THR A 325 2.41 -22.48 7.33
N TRP A 326 3.12 -22.11 8.40
CA TRP A 326 2.62 -22.16 9.77
C TRP A 326 1.51 -21.14 10.03
N ASP A 327 1.58 -19.96 9.42
CA ASP A 327 0.61 -18.88 9.64
C ASP A 327 -0.83 -19.29 9.28
N TRP A 328 -1.00 -20.25 8.36
CA TRP A 328 -2.30 -20.81 7.99
C TRP A 328 -3.03 -21.49 9.15
N THR A 329 -2.30 -21.96 10.16
CA THR A 329 -2.90 -22.55 11.39
C THR A 329 -3.45 -21.49 12.35
N ARG A 330 -3.08 -20.21 12.13
CA ARG A 330 -3.44 -19.06 12.98
C ARG A 330 -4.58 -18.22 12.37
N ALA A 331 -5.29 -18.75 11.39
CA ALA A 331 -6.48 -18.08 10.85
C ALA A 331 -7.53 -17.87 11.95
N GLU A 332 -8.12 -16.68 11.99
CA GLU A 332 -9.14 -16.33 13.00
C GLU A 332 -10.45 -17.07 12.76
N LYS A 333 -10.85 -17.16 11.48
CA LYS A 333 -12.02 -17.92 11.03
C LYS A 333 -11.66 -18.68 9.75
N THR A 334 -12.20 -19.88 9.61
CA THR A 334 -12.06 -20.74 8.42
C THR A 334 -13.43 -21.23 8.00
N PHE A 335 -13.74 -21.13 6.70
CA PHE A 335 -15.05 -21.53 6.16
C PHE A 335 -14.88 -22.47 4.98
N SER A 336 -15.69 -23.52 4.89
CA SER A 336 -15.79 -24.36 3.69
C SER A 336 -16.42 -23.54 2.56
N VAL A 337 -15.71 -23.40 1.43
CA VAL A 337 -16.15 -22.54 0.31
C VAL A 337 -17.49 -22.97 -0.28
N TYR A 338 -17.81 -24.27 -0.26
CA TYR A 338 -19.08 -24.80 -0.75
C TYR A 338 -20.22 -24.72 0.28
N GLU A 339 -19.97 -24.31 1.54
CA GLU A 339 -21.00 -24.16 2.60
C GLU A 339 -21.20 -22.70 3.01
N ILE A 340 -20.66 -21.76 2.22
CA ILE A 340 -20.85 -20.32 2.37
C ILE A 340 -21.47 -19.70 1.13
N MET A 341 -22.14 -18.56 1.30
CA MET A 341 -22.64 -17.75 0.20
C MET A 341 -21.88 -16.42 0.13
N CYS A 342 -21.20 -16.18 -0.98
CA CYS A 342 -20.63 -14.87 -1.29
C CYS A 342 -21.60 -14.07 -2.14
N LYS A 343 -22.04 -12.90 -1.66
CA LYS A 343 -22.97 -12.01 -2.39
C LYS A 343 -22.32 -10.65 -2.62
N ILE A 344 -22.21 -10.25 -3.88
CA ILE A 344 -21.84 -8.89 -4.25
C ILE A 344 -23.03 -7.96 -4.01
N LEU A 345 -22.80 -6.83 -3.33
CA LEU A 345 -23.86 -5.88 -2.99
C LEU A 345 -24.01 -4.82 -4.07
N LYS A 346 -25.27 -4.50 -4.39
CA LYS A 346 -25.63 -3.34 -5.21
C LYS A 346 -25.69 -2.10 -4.33
N ASP A 347 -25.66 -0.92 -4.95
CA ASP A 347 -25.74 0.36 -4.25
C ASP A 347 -26.96 0.48 -3.33
N SER A 348 -28.08 -0.16 -3.67
CA SER A 348 -29.31 -0.20 -2.85
C SER A 348 -29.17 -1.01 -1.56
N ASP A 349 -28.23 -1.95 -1.53
CA ASP A 349 -28.06 -2.94 -0.47
C ASP A 349 -26.88 -2.56 0.46
N LEU A 350 -26.24 -1.41 0.22
CA LEU A 350 -25.12 -0.92 1.03
C LEU A 350 -25.63 -0.44 2.39
N LEU A 351 -24.89 -0.77 3.44
CA LEU A 351 -25.24 -0.40 4.81
C LEU A 351 -24.74 1.00 5.20
N ASP A 352 -23.84 1.57 4.41
CA ASP A 352 -23.20 2.87 4.63
C ASP A 352 -22.62 3.42 3.30
N ARG A 353 -21.79 4.47 3.38
CA ARG A 353 -21.23 5.15 2.19
C ARG A 353 -20.10 4.39 1.51
N ARG A 354 -19.61 3.27 2.06
CA ARG A 354 -18.56 2.49 1.44
C ARG A 354 -19.06 1.80 0.18
N LYS A 355 -18.23 1.86 -0.85
CA LYS A 355 -18.47 1.21 -2.15
C LYS A 355 -17.79 -0.15 -2.22
N HIS A 356 -18.16 -0.89 -3.26
CA HIS A 356 -17.53 -2.15 -3.63
C HIS A 356 -17.58 -3.18 -2.49
N CYS A 357 -18.79 -3.39 -1.96
CA CYS A 357 -19.02 -4.27 -0.83
C CYS A 357 -19.52 -5.65 -1.26
N PHE A 358 -19.18 -6.65 -0.45
CA PHE A 358 -19.70 -8.01 -0.58
C PHE A 358 -19.92 -8.61 0.80
N THR A 359 -20.83 -9.58 0.90
CA THR A 359 -21.05 -10.34 2.13
C THR A 359 -20.65 -11.79 1.95
N VAL A 360 -20.23 -12.40 3.06
CA VAL A 360 -20.06 -13.85 3.16
C VAL A 360 -20.98 -14.35 4.26
N GLN A 361 -22.06 -15.02 3.86
CA GLN A 361 -22.95 -15.71 4.79
C GLN A 361 -22.35 -17.06 5.16
N SER A 362 -22.08 -17.25 6.45
CA SER A 362 -21.50 -18.48 6.97
C SER A 362 -22.53 -19.61 7.10
N GLU A 363 -22.06 -20.81 7.42
CA GLU A 363 -22.92 -21.96 7.71
C GLU A 363 -23.81 -21.79 8.95
N SER A 364 -23.57 -20.80 9.81
CA SER A 364 -24.43 -20.49 10.95
C SER A 364 -25.51 -19.45 10.63
N GLY A 365 -25.51 -18.89 9.42
CA GLY A 365 -26.36 -17.77 9.02
C GLY A 365 -25.81 -16.39 9.42
N GLU A 366 -24.62 -16.32 10.04
CA GLU A 366 -23.94 -15.03 10.31
C GLU A 366 -23.47 -14.41 8.99
N ASP A 367 -23.89 -13.16 8.72
CA ASP A 367 -23.45 -12.37 7.57
C ASP A 367 -22.22 -11.54 7.91
N LEU A 368 -21.09 -11.87 7.28
CA LEU A 368 -19.87 -11.08 7.36
C LEU A 368 -19.86 -10.04 6.25
N TYR A 369 -19.72 -8.76 6.60
CA TYR A 369 -19.74 -7.66 5.65
C TYR A 369 -18.32 -7.16 5.36
N PHE A 370 -17.96 -7.09 4.08
CA PHE A 370 -16.65 -6.66 3.63
C PHE A 370 -16.76 -5.55 2.57
N SER A 371 -15.79 -4.64 2.56
CA SER A 371 -15.60 -3.64 1.51
C SER A 371 -14.17 -3.70 0.94
N VAL A 372 -14.02 -3.42 -0.34
CA VAL A 372 -12.70 -3.24 -0.99
C VAL A 372 -12.58 -1.85 -1.59
N GLU A 373 -11.36 -1.43 -1.85
CA GLU A 373 -11.04 -0.05 -2.22
C GLU A 373 -11.32 0.25 -3.70
N LEU A 374 -11.23 -0.77 -4.57
CA LEU A 374 -11.40 -0.64 -6.01
C LEU A 374 -12.40 -1.66 -6.57
N GLU A 375 -13.16 -1.25 -7.59
CA GLU A 375 -14.07 -2.13 -8.33
C GLU A 375 -13.35 -3.33 -8.97
N SER A 376 -12.12 -3.12 -9.48
CA SER A 376 -11.27 -4.18 -10.03
C SER A 376 -10.92 -5.25 -9.00
N ASP A 377 -10.86 -4.89 -7.72
CA ASP A 377 -10.55 -5.82 -6.64
C ASP A 377 -11.79 -6.63 -6.28
N LEU A 378 -12.96 -6.01 -6.31
CA LEU A 378 -14.25 -6.70 -6.11
C LEU A 378 -14.48 -7.74 -7.21
N ALA A 379 -14.24 -7.37 -8.47
CA ALA A 379 -14.33 -8.29 -9.61
C ALA A 379 -13.28 -9.42 -9.53
N GLN A 380 -12.11 -9.17 -8.94
CA GLN A 380 -11.12 -10.23 -8.66
C GLN A 380 -11.61 -11.19 -7.58
N TRP A 381 -12.18 -10.67 -6.49
CA TRP A 381 -12.78 -11.49 -5.44
C TRP A 381 -13.94 -12.34 -5.95
N GLU A 382 -14.87 -11.76 -6.70
CA GLU A 382 -16.01 -12.48 -7.29
C GLU A 382 -15.53 -13.65 -8.16
N ARG A 383 -14.62 -13.39 -9.11
CA ARG A 383 -14.03 -14.45 -9.95
C ARG A 383 -13.29 -15.51 -9.13
N ALA A 384 -12.58 -15.10 -8.09
CA ALA A 384 -11.84 -16.02 -7.23
C ALA A 384 -12.77 -16.93 -6.43
N PHE A 385 -13.86 -16.40 -5.86
CA PHE A 385 -14.89 -17.20 -5.20
C PHE A 385 -15.53 -18.19 -6.16
N GLN A 386 -15.98 -17.73 -7.34
CA GLN A 386 -16.55 -18.61 -8.37
C GLN A 386 -15.58 -19.74 -8.77
N THR A 387 -14.30 -19.40 -8.97
CA THR A 387 -13.25 -20.37 -9.31
C THR A 387 -13.02 -21.37 -8.18
N ALA A 388 -12.89 -20.91 -6.93
CA ALA A 388 -12.67 -21.77 -5.77
C ALA A 388 -13.87 -22.70 -5.53
N THR A 389 -15.10 -22.20 -5.61
CA THR A 389 -16.33 -22.99 -5.51
C THR A 389 -16.39 -24.05 -6.59
N PHE A 390 -16.11 -23.68 -7.85
CA PHE A 390 -16.11 -24.63 -8.96
C PHE A 390 -15.10 -25.76 -8.75
N LEU A 391 -13.83 -25.41 -8.48
CA LEU A 391 -12.75 -26.39 -8.31
C LEU A 391 -13.06 -27.34 -7.16
N GLU A 392 -13.64 -26.83 -6.08
CA GLU A 392 -13.97 -27.65 -4.92
C GLU A 392 -15.16 -28.58 -5.19
N VAL A 393 -16.23 -28.09 -5.83
CA VAL A 393 -17.38 -28.93 -6.21
C VAL A 393 -16.97 -30.02 -7.21
N GLU A 394 -16.17 -29.67 -8.22
CA GLU A 394 -15.62 -30.63 -9.17
C GLU A 394 -14.71 -31.65 -8.47
N ARG A 395 -13.99 -31.26 -7.42
CA ARG A 395 -13.15 -32.18 -6.68
C ARG A 395 -13.97 -33.16 -5.83
N ILE A 396 -14.96 -32.69 -5.09
CA ILE A 396 -15.74 -33.54 -4.17
C ILE A 396 -16.76 -34.41 -4.91
N GLN A 397 -17.25 -33.96 -6.07
CA GLN A 397 -18.30 -34.58 -6.90
C GLN A 397 -19.65 -34.80 -6.21
N CYS A 398 -19.71 -35.06 -4.91
CA CYS A 398 -20.95 -35.18 -4.16
C CYS A 398 -20.75 -34.80 -2.69
N LYS A 399 -21.86 -34.42 -2.04
CA LYS A 399 -21.92 -34.13 -0.61
C LYS A 399 -23.22 -34.67 -0.05
N THR A 400 -23.17 -35.30 1.13
CA THR A 400 -24.33 -35.84 1.82
C THR A 400 -24.58 -35.10 3.12
N TYR A 401 -25.82 -34.69 3.35
CA TYR A 401 -26.30 -34.11 4.59
C TYR A 401 -27.33 -35.04 5.24
N ALA A 402 -27.26 -35.15 6.55
CA ALA A 402 -28.31 -35.82 7.32
C ALA A 402 -29.54 -34.92 7.39
N CYS A 403 -30.72 -35.50 7.18
CA CYS A 403 -32.00 -34.82 7.26
C CYS A 403 -33.07 -35.69 7.90
N VAL A 404 -34.20 -35.08 8.26
CA VAL A 404 -35.36 -35.77 8.80
C VAL A 404 -36.53 -35.63 7.82
N LEU A 405 -37.17 -36.75 7.53
CA LEU A 405 -38.42 -36.82 6.77
C LEU A 405 -39.43 -37.61 7.60
N GLU A 406 -40.56 -37.00 7.97
CA GLU A 406 -41.61 -37.66 8.75
C GLU A 406 -41.09 -38.39 9.99
N SER A 407 -40.20 -37.75 10.76
CA SER A 407 -39.53 -38.31 11.95
C SER A 407 -38.52 -39.45 11.71
N HIS A 408 -38.19 -39.76 10.46
CA HIS A 408 -37.18 -40.76 10.11
C HIS A 408 -35.89 -40.07 9.65
N LEU A 409 -34.74 -40.61 10.08
CA LEU A 409 -33.43 -40.11 9.68
C LEU A 409 -33.11 -40.55 8.24
N MET A 410 -32.92 -39.56 7.38
CA MET A 410 -32.61 -39.68 5.97
C MET A 410 -31.23 -39.09 5.68
N GLY A 411 -30.69 -39.45 4.51
CA GLY A 411 -29.56 -38.76 3.90
C GLY A 411 -29.98 -38.11 2.60
N LEU A 412 -29.72 -36.81 2.46
CA LEU A 412 -29.80 -36.11 1.18
C LEU A 412 -28.40 -35.99 0.59
N THR A 413 -28.15 -36.65 -0.53
CA THR A 413 -26.94 -36.47 -1.34
C THR A 413 -27.23 -35.51 -2.48
N ILE A 414 -26.35 -34.51 -2.61
CA ILE A 414 -26.24 -33.64 -3.77
C ILE A 414 -25.03 -34.14 -4.55
N ASP A 415 -25.28 -34.77 -5.69
CA ASP A 415 -24.28 -35.36 -6.55
C ASP A 415 -24.21 -34.58 -7.86
N PHE A 416 -23.00 -34.21 -8.25
CA PHE A 416 -22.75 -33.38 -9.42
C PHE A 416 -23.27 -34.05 -10.68
N SER A 417 -23.08 -35.36 -10.88
CA SER A 417 -23.54 -36.02 -12.11
C SER A 417 -25.05 -36.31 -12.10
N THR A 418 -25.54 -36.86 -10.98
CA THR A 418 -26.84 -37.51 -10.89
C THR A 418 -27.94 -36.65 -10.26
N GLY A 419 -27.58 -35.55 -9.61
CA GLY A 419 -28.50 -34.61 -8.98
C GLY A 419 -28.76 -34.93 -7.50
N PHE A 420 -30.01 -34.86 -7.10
CA PHE A 420 -30.48 -35.06 -5.73
C PHE A 420 -30.87 -36.51 -5.51
N ILE A 421 -30.36 -37.13 -4.44
CA ILE A 421 -30.71 -38.48 -4.02
C ILE A 421 -31.10 -38.42 -2.55
N CYS A 422 -32.30 -38.88 -2.21
CA CYS A 422 -32.71 -39.07 -0.83
C CYS A 422 -32.80 -40.56 -0.53
N PHE A 423 -32.20 -40.98 0.57
CA PHE A 423 -32.16 -42.38 0.99
C PHE A 423 -32.32 -42.50 2.50
N ASP A 424 -32.81 -43.65 2.94
CA ASP A 424 -32.98 -43.96 4.36
C ASP A 424 -31.62 -44.22 5.02
N ALA A 425 -31.34 -43.54 6.13
CA ALA A 425 -30.00 -43.55 6.71
C ALA A 425 -29.60 -44.94 7.24
N ALA A 426 -30.56 -45.75 7.68
CA ALA A 426 -30.35 -47.07 8.27
C ALA A 426 -30.22 -48.18 7.21
N THR A 427 -31.16 -48.24 6.29
CA THR A 427 -31.26 -49.28 5.26
C THR A 427 -30.48 -48.97 3.99
N LYS A 428 -30.10 -47.70 3.79
CA LYS A 428 -29.53 -47.17 2.54
C LYS A 428 -30.47 -47.32 1.32
N ALA A 429 -31.76 -47.60 1.54
CA ALA A 429 -32.75 -47.68 0.48
C ALA A 429 -33.01 -46.28 -0.10
N ILE A 430 -32.99 -46.14 -1.43
CA ILE A 430 -33.24 -44.88 -2.11
C ILE A 430 -34.76 -44.63 -2.15
N LEU A 431 -35.20 -43.49 -1.62
CA LEU A 431 -36.60 -43.07 -1.66
C LEU A 431 -36.93 -42.41 -3.00
N TRP A 432 -36.06 -41.51 -3.46
CA TRP A 432 -36.25 -40.80 -4.73
C TRP A 432 -34.93 -40.24 -5.25
N ARG A 433 -34.90 -40.00 -6.57
CA ARG A 433 -33.79 -39.40 -7.29
C ARG A 433 -34.32 -38.39 -8.31
N TYR A 434 -33.75 -37.19 -8.31
CA TYR A 434 -34.07 -36.16 -9.29
C TYR A 434 -32.81 -35.47 -9.81
N LYS A 435 -32.74 -35.21 -11.10
CA LYS A 435 -31.68 -34.42 -11.73
C LYS A 435 -31.85 -32.93 -11.40
N PHE A 436 -30.76 -32.16 -11.50
CA PHE A 436 -30.81 -30.70 -11.36
C PHE A 436 -31.85 -30.02 -12.28
N SER A 437 -31.99 -30.48 -13.52
CA SER A 437 -32.97 -29.94 -14.50
C SER A 437 -34.44 -30.18 -14.13
N GLN A 438 -34.68 -31.11 -13.20
CA GLN A 438 -36.02 -31.44 -12.72
C GLN A 438 -36.43 -30.55 -11.54
N LEU A 439 -35.51 -29.84 -10.88
CA LEU A 439 -35.87 -28.88 -9.85
C LEU A 439 -36.50 -27.63 -10.50
N LYS A 440 -37.77 -27.35 -10.17
CA LYS A 440 -38.54 -26.20 -10.68
C LYS A 440 -38.63 -25.06 -9.68
N GLY A 441 -38.42 -25.34 -8.42
CA GLY A 441 -38.37 -24.34 -7.37
C GLY A 441 -37.93 -24.95 -6.05
N SER A 442 -37.41 -24.10 -5.18
CA SER A 442 -37.12 -24.43 -3.79
C SER A 442 -37.57 -23.27 -2.92
N SER A 443 -38.02 -23.57 -1.71
CA SER A 443 -38.35 -22.59 -0.69
C SER A 443 -37.94 -23.11 0.68
N ASP A 444 -37.53 -22.24 1.57
CA ASP A 444 -37.15 -22.57 2.94
C ASP A 444 -37.92 -21.72 3.96
N ASP A 445 -37.88 -22.13 5.23
CA ASP A 445 -38.49 -21.43 6.35
C ASP A 445 -37.52 -20.50 7.10
N GLY A 446 -36.27 -20.36 6.62
CA GLY A 446 -35.19 -19.63 7.27
C GLY A 446 -34.69 -20.24 8.59
N LYS A 447 -35.12 -21.45 8.94
CA LYS A 447 -34.80 -22.09 10.22
C LYS A 447 -34.20 -23.48 10.04
N SER A 448 -34.98 -24.42 9.51
CA SER A 448 -34.60 -25.83 9.46
C SER A 448 -35.21 -26.59 8.29
N LYS A 449 -36.28 -26.09 7.68
CA LYS A 449 -37.04 -26.83 6.67
C LYS A 449 -36.82 -26.26 5.29
N ILE A 450 -36.68 -27.16 4.33
CA ILE A 450 -36.61 -26.85 2.91
C ILE A 450 -37.61 -27.70 2.15
N LYS A 451 -38.28 -27.07 1.19
CA LYS A 451 -39.23 -27.70 0.29
C LYS A 451 -38.73 -27.59 -1.14
N PHE A 452 -38.52 -28.74 -1.77
CA PHE A 452 -38.15 -28.86 -3.17
C PHE A 452 -39.37 -29.15 -4.02
N LEU A 453 -39.46 -28.51 -5.18
CA LEU A 453 -40.48 -28.75 -6.19
C LEU A 453 -39.82 -29.43 -7.38
N PHE A 454 -39.98 -30.75 -7.51
CA PHE A 454 -39.41 -31.52 -8.59
C PHE A 454 -40.46 -31.87 -9.64
N GLN A 455 -40.12 -31.75 -10.92
CA GLN A 455 -40.95 -32.25 -12.00
C GLN A 455 -40.68 -33.73 -12.26
N ASN A 456 -41.71 -34.55 -12.10
CA ASN A 456 -41.66 -35.95 -12.44
C ASN A 456 -41.42 -36.13 -13.96
N PRO A 457 -40.47 -36.98 -14.39
CA PRO A 457 -40.12 -37.12 -15.81
C PRO A 457 -41.27 -37.69 -16.65
N ASP A 458 -42.05 -38.61 -16.07
CA ASP A 458 -43.08 -39.40 -16.74
C ASP A 458 -44.41 -38.67 -16.75
N THR A 459 -44.86 -38.19 -15.58
CA THR A 459 -46.19 -37.57 -15.43
C THR A 459 -46.19 -36.07 -15.69
N LYS A 460 -45.01 -35.42 -15.76
CA LYS A 460 -44.82 -33.96 -15.82
C LYS A 460 -45.41 -33.18 -14.64
N GLN A 461 -45.96 -33.86 -13.63
CA GLN A 461 -46.50 -33.24 -12.43
C GLN A 461 -45.38 -32.75 -11.52
N ILE A 462 -45.69 -31.72 -10.73
CA ILE A 462 -44.76 -31.16 -9.75
C ILE A 462 -45.00 -31.87 -8.41
N GLU A 463 -43.96 -32.53 -7.91
CA GLU A 463 -43.92 -33.17 -6.61
C GLU A 463 -43.18 -32.28 -5.61
N ALA A 464 -43.82 -32.03 -4.47
CA ALA A 464 -43.20 -31.34 -3.35
C ALA A 464 -42.51 -32.35 -2.41
N LYS A 465 -41.22 -32.16 -2.14
CA LYS A 465 -40.47 -32.93 -1.14
C LYS A 465 -39.98 -31.97 -0.05
N GLU A 466 -40.44 -32.17 1.18
CA GLU A 466 -40.05 -31.37 2.34
C GLU A 466 -39.06 -32.15 3.20
N LEU A 467 -37.98 -31.50 3.62
CA LEU A 467 -36.92 -32.10 4.42
C LEU A 467 -36.50 -31.13 5.54
N GLU A 468 -36.17 -31.67 6.70
CA GLU A 468 -35.70 -30.90 7.86
C GLU A 468 -34.21 -31.16 8.13
N PHE A 469 -33.45 -30.11 8.42
CA PHE A 469 -32.00 -30.14 8.61
C PHE A 469 -31.62 -29.44 9.91
N SER A 470 -30.57 -29.95 10.59
CA SER A 470 -29.98 -29.29 11.75
C SER A 470 -29.16 -28.05 11.40
N ASN A 471 -28.58 -28.03 10.20
CA ASN A 471 -27.90 -26.87 9.63
C ASN A 471 -28.43 -26.62 8.21
N LEU A 472 -29.48 -25.79 8.13
CA LEU A 472 -30.13 -25.44 6.87
C LEU A 472 -29.21 -24.61 5.97
N PHE A 473 -28.47 -23.63 6.52
CA PHE A 473 -27.63 -22.72 5.74
C PHE A 473 -26.50 -23.46 5.01
N ALA A 474 -25.81 -24.40 5.67
CA ALA A 474 -24.78 -25.22 5.02
C ALA A 474 -25.35 -25.98 3.81
N VAL A 475 -26.55 -26.55 3.95
CA VAL A 475 -27.21 -27.31 2.87
C VAL A 475 -27.62 -26.38 1.74
N LEU A 476 -28.23 -25.23 2.04
CA LEU A 476 -28.62 -24.22 1.05
C LEU A 476 -27.41 -23.72 0.24
N HIS A 477 -26.33 -23.36 0.93
CA HIS A 477 -25.10 -22.88 0.30
C HIS A 477 -24.42 -23.98 -0.52
N CYS A 478 -24.46 -25.24 -0.07
CA CYS A 478 -23.96 -26.38 -0.84
C CYS A 478 -24.77 -26.59 -2.11
N ILE A 479 -26.10 -26.55 -2.03
CA ILE A 479 -26.96 -26.67 -3.21
C ILE A 479 -26.65 -25.54 -4.19
N HIS A 480 -26.54 -24.30 -3.71
CA HIS A 480 -26.19 -23.16 -4.54
C HIS A 480 -24.81 -23.33 -5.20
N SER A 481 -23.81 -23.78 -4.45
CA SER A 481 -22.46 -24.04 -4.95
C SER A 481 -22.44 -25.09 -6.06
N PHE A 482 -23.20 -26.18 -5.91
CA PHE A 482 -23.33 -27.21 -6.94
C PHE A 482 -24.04 -26.70 -8.20
N PHE A 483 -25.09 -25.88 -8.03
CA PHE A 483 -25.74 -25.21 -9.16
C PHE A 483 -24.82 -24.23 -9.87
N ALA A 484 -24.11 -23.39 -9.12
CA ALA A 484 -23.16 -22.42 -9.68
C ALA A 484 -22.05 -23.13 -10.48
N ALA A 485 -21.48 -24.20 -9.94
CA ALA A 485 -20.49 -25.02 -10.64
C ALA A 485 -21.06 -25.68 -11.91
N LYS A 486 -22.32 -26.13 -11.87
CA LYS A 486 -23.01 -26.68 -13.05
C LYS A 486 -23.22 -25.66 -14.14
N VAL A 487 -23.64 -24.45 -13.78
CA VAL A 487 -23.80 -23.35 -14.74
C VAL A 487 -22.45 -22.96 -15.33
N ALA A 488 -21.39 -22.91 -14.52
CA ALA A 488 -20.04 -22.61 -14.98
C ALA A 488 -19.52 -23.63 -16.00
N CYS A 489 -19.88 -24.92 -15.89
CA CYS A 489 -19.56 -25.93 -16.93
C CYS A 489 -20.20 -25.66 -18.29
N LEU A 490 -21.29 -24.90 -18.33
CA LEU A 490 -21.99 -24.56 -19.58
C LEU A 490 -21.41 -23.32 -20.25
N ASP A 491 -20.54 -22.56 -19.56
CA ASP A 491 -19.88 -21.37 -20.08
C ASP A 491 -18.51 -21.72 -20.71
N PRO A 492 -18.37 -21.60 -22.05
CA PRO A 492 -17.09 -21.85 -22.72
C PRO A 492 -15.97 -20.92 -22.29
N LEU A 493 -16.29 -19.68 -21.88
CA LEU A 493 -15.29 -18.68 -21.47
C LEU A 493 -14.68 -19.03 -20.11
N PHE A 494 -15.47 -19.62 -19.21
CA PHE A 494 -15.02 -20.09 -17.91
C PHE A 494 -14.02 -21.26 -18.06
N LEU A 495 -14.31 -22.22 -18.94
CA LEU A 495 -13.43 -23.35 -19.25
C LEU A 495 -12.15 -22.93 -19.99
N GLY A 496 -12.22 -21.92 -20.86
CA GLY A 496 -11.07 -21.38 -21.60
C GLY A 496 -9.99 -20.73 -20.72
N HIS A 497 -10.37 -20.12 -19.60
CA HIS A 497 -9.42 -19.54 -18.64
C HIS A 497 -8.68 -20.60 -17.80
N GLN A 498 -9.18 -21.84 -17.73
CA GLN A 498 -8.53 -22.93 -16.98
C GLN A 498 -7.52 -23.72 -17.82
N THR A 499 -7.76 -23.91 -19.11
CA THR A 499 -6.85 -24.66 -20.01
C THR A 499 -5.50 -23.98 -20.20
N THR A 500 -5.44 -22.64 -20.11
CA THR A 500 -4.19 -21.88 -20.14
C THR A 500 -3.39 -22.02 -18.82
N ALA A 501 -4.07 -22.23 -17.68
CA ALA A 501 -3.42 -22.47 -16.39
C ALA A 501 -2.90 -23.93 -16.26
N SER A 502 -3.61 -24.92 -16.79
CA SER A 502 -3.18 -26.32 -16.76
C SER A 502 -2.10 -26.66 -17.80
N ALA A 503 -2.11 -26.03 -18.98
CA ALA A 503 -1.05 -26.19 -19.99
C ALA A 503 0.31 -25.60 -19.55
N ALA A 504 0.30 -24.55 -18.73
CA ALA A 504 1.51 -24.00 -18.11
C ALA A 504 2.09 -24.92 -17.02
N ALA A 505 1.25 -25.76 -16.38
CA ALA A 505 1.69 -26.74 -15.39
C ALA A 505 2.23 -28.04 -16.03
N SER A 506 1.68 -28.46 -17.19
CA SER A 506 2.12 -29.68 -17.89
C SER A 506 3.38 -29.51 -18.74
N SER A 507 3.70 -28.28 -19.16
CA SER A 507 4.94 -27.97 -19.89
C SER A 507 6.19 -27.88 -19.00
N ALA A 508 6.03 -27.82 -17.68
CA ALA A 508 7.15 -27.81 -16.73
C ALA A 508 7.67 -29.22 -16.35
N THR A 509 6.94 -30.30 -16.67
CA THR A 509 7.25 -31.67 -16.24
C THR A 509 7.91 -32.57 -17.29
N THR A 510 8.19 -32.06 -18.50
CA THR A 510 8.72 -32.89 -19.62
C THR A 510 10.17 -32.61 -20.01
N SER A 511 11.00 -32.03 -19.14
CA SER A 511 12.45 -31.92 -19.38
C SER A 511 13.30 -32.41 -18.21
N LYS A 512 13.55 -33.73 -18.17
CA LYS A 512 14.83 -34.39 -17.83
C LYS A 512 14.61 -35.85 -17.42
N ALA A 513 14.68 -36.74 -18.40
CA ALA A 513 15.10 -38.12 -18.20
C ALA A 513 15.70 -38.65 -19.50
N LYS A 514 16.99 -38.38 -19.73
CA LYS A 514 17.84 -39.22 -20.58
C LYS A 514 19.06 -39.59 -19.77
N TYR A 515 18.97 -40.76 -19.15
CA TYR A 515 20.14 -41.55 -18.77
C TYR A 515 20.74 -42.10 -20.06
N THR A 516 22.06 -41.98 -20.20
CA THR A 516 22.87 -42.85 -21.05
C THR A 516 24.06 -43.28 -20.23
N THR A 517 24.17 -44.60 -20.11
CA THR A 517 25.39 -45.39 -19.90
C THR A 517 26.58 -44.87 -20.68
#